data_AF-A0A1S8WZA8-F1
#
_entry.id   AF-A0A1S8WZA8-F1
#
_cell.length_a   1.000
_cell.length_b   1.000
_cell.length_c   1.000
_cell.angle_alpha   90.00
_cell.angle_beta   90.00
_cell.angle_gamma   90.00
#
_symmetry.space_group_name_H-M   'P 1'
#
loop_
_entity.id
_entity.type
_entity.pdbx_description
1 polymer ?
#
loop_
_entity_poly.entity_id
_entity_poly.type
_entity_poly.pdbx_seq_one_letter_code
_entity_poly.pdbx_strand_id
1 'polypeptide(L)'
;SARLTNIPHDLPTNLIDLRVKQQLIPLISNKGLAQLTNLETLQIESSGVLRVTMDAFRSLTNLKYLNLQNNSLHLGINGLPKEALRSLPQLRTLNLAENPIDLVPDSFFVLSGGSQLQNLLLGPTKGVSMYIDPGAFMSLRKLRLLDLSFSKITSLPSNMQYTLDAMSELNELYLGGNPWHCDCKLRWLNRWFKKRAKSNIRLTKSVQNHHGQVLNFEPLCTTPDVLRDKPIFSPDLTDHSFQCTPKIITESQNVSVRAGETSTLSCEFYADPVSPVSWFKNGQQVQNGTRHSIIQRTTEETFVSDIQVTFDPSDDNAEWSCAIYSNDRPVGATFLLTVKP
;
A
#
# COMPACT_ATOMS: atom_id res chain seq x y z
N SER A 1 -37.43 18.87 10.34
CA SER A 1 -36.51 20.00 10.52
C SER A 1 -35.57 20.13 9.34
N ALA A 2 -35.22 21.34 8.93
CA ALA A 2 -34.20 21.57 7.91
C ALA A 2 -32.84 21.06 8.39
N ARG A 3 -32.05 20.45 7.49
CA ARG A 3 -30.69 19.99 7.79
C ARG A 3 -29.71 21.16 7.72
N LEU A 4 -28.71 21.17 8.60
CA LEU A 4 -27.64 22.16 8.58
C LEU A 4 -26.79 22.01 7.32
N THR A 5 -26.47 23.14 6.68
CA THR A 5 -25.56 23.20 5.52
C THR A 5 -24.15 23.65 5.87
N ASN A 6 -23.97 24.16 7.08
CA ASN A 6 -22.70 24.60 7.64
C ASN A 6 -22.71 24.42 9.17
N ILE A 7 -21.54 24.55 9.79
CA ILE A 7 -21.42 24.62 11.24
C ILE A 7 -21.82 26.06 11.65
N PRO A 8 -22.80 26.24 12.55
CA PRO A 8 -23.19 27.57 13.03
C PRO A 8 -22.01 28.32 13.65
N HIS A 9 -22.01 29.66 13.52
CA HIS A 9 -20.90 30.52 13.97
C HIS A 9 -21.12 31.09 15.37
N ASP A 10 -22.33 30.95 15.90
CA ASP A 10 -22.82 31.45 17.18
C ASP A 10 -22.77 30.38 18.29
N LEU A 11 -21.99 29.31 18.09
CA LEU A 11 -21.80 28.26 19.07
C LEU A 11 -21.07 28.78 20.33
N PRO A 12 -21.44 28.31 21.55
CA PRO A 12 -20.77 28.73 22.78
C PRO A 12 -19.26 28.42 22.77
N THR A 13 -18.45 29.38 23.22
CA THR A 13 -16.97 29.27 23.18
C THR A 13 -16.38 28.30 24.22
N ASN A 14 -17.17 27.92 25.23
CA ASN A 14 -16.81 26.95 26.26
C ASN A 14 -17.15 25.49 25.88
N LEU A 15 -17.56 25.23 24.63
CA LEU A 15 -17.84 23.88 24.17
C LEU A 15 -16.60 22.98 24.25
N ILE A 16 -16.80 21.78 24.79
CA ILE A 16 -15.78 20.72 24.91
C ILE A 16 -16.05 19.58 23.92
N ASP A 17 -17.31 19.29 23.63
CA ASP A 17 -17.77 18.25 22.71
C ASP A 17 -18.79 18.85 21.73
N LEU A 18 -18.52 18.71 20.44
CA LEU A 18 -19.42 19.10 19.36
C LEU A 18 -19.71 17.90 18.47
N ARG A 19 -20.99 17.52 18.39
CA ARG A 19 -21.47 16.42 17.56
C ARG A 19 -22.43 16.92 16.51
N VAL A 20 -22.04 16.76 15.25
CA VAL A 20 -22.83 17.04 14.07
C VAL A 20 -23.02 15.73 13.33
N LYS A 21 -24.23 15.16 13.40
CA LYS A 21 -24.53 13.88 12.75
C LYS A 21 -25.70 14.06 11.79
N GLN A 22 -25.64 13.35 10.66
CA GLN A 22 -26.75 13.26 9.70
C GLN A 22 -27.22 14.64 9.18
N GLN A 23 -26.28 15.57 8.98
CA GLN A 23 -26.53 16.89 8.39
C GLN A 23 -26.13 16.92 6.90
N LEU A 24 -26.07 18.10 6.28
CA LEU A 24 -25.66 18.30 4.89
C LEU A 24 -24.53 19.33 4.79
N ILE A 25 -23.39 19.05 5.42
CA ILE A 25 -22.24 19.96 5.49
C ILE A 25 -21.19 19.54 4.46
N PRO A 26 -21.25 19.99 3.19
CA PRO A 26 -20.29 19.59 2.17
C PRO A 26 -18.87 20.14 2.40
N LEU A 27 -18.75 21.22 3.19
CA LEU A 27 -17.49 21.92 3.44
C LEU A 27 -17.31 22.21 4.92
N ILE A 28 -16.22 21.72 5.50
CA ILE A 28 -15.74 22.17 6.81
C ILE A 28 -14.75 23.32 6.58
N SER A 29 -15.02 24.46 7.20
CA SER A 29 -14.15 25.64 7.17
C SER A 29 -13.99 26.23 8.56
N ASN A 30 -13.03 27.13 8.72
CA ASN A 30 -12.72 27.75 10.00
C ASN A 30 -13.88 28.64 10.54
N LYS A 31 -14.81 29.11 9.69
CA LYS A 31 -15.84 30.08 10.08
C LYS A 31 -16.68 29.68 11.30
N GLY A 32 -17.14 28.42 11.36
CA GLY A 32 -17.96 27.90 12.47
C GLY A 32 -17.15 27.29 13.62
N LEU A 33 -15.82 27.22 13.49
CA LEU A 33 -14.93 26.54 14.44
C LEU A 33 -13.93 27.49 15.09
N ALA A 34 -13.76 28.71 14.55
CA ALA A 34 -12.69 29.64 14.92
C ALA A 34 -12.66 30.01 16.41
N GLN A 35 -13.82 30.03 17.07
CA GLN A 35 -13.95 30.43 18.48
C GLN A 35 -13.95 29.25 19.46
N LEU A 36 -13.94 28.00 18.96
CA LEU A 36 -14.10 26.80 19.77
C LEU A 36 -12.74 26.29 20.29
N THR A 37 -11.96 27.16 20.93
CA THR A 37 -10.59 26.85 21.36
C THR A 37 -10.50 25.82 22.49
N ASN A 38 -11.59 25.64 23.25
CA ASN A 38 -11.69 24.65 24.33
C ASN A 38 -12.13 23.26 23.84
N LEU A 39 -12.44 23.11 22.55
CA LEU A 39 -13.02 21.89 22.02
C LEU A 39 -12.03 20.74 22.08
N GLU A 40 -12.42 19.64 22.73
CA GLU A 40 -11.62 18.41 22.84
C GLU A 40 -12.12 17.31 21.90
N THR A 41 -13.42 17.31 21.60
CA THR A 41 -14.09 16.32 20.76
C THR A 41 -14.89 16.98 19.65
N LEU A 42 -14.58 16.63 18.41
CA LEU A 42 -15.33 17.04 17.23
C LEU A 42 -15.76 15.81 16.43
N GLN A 43 -17.07 15.63 16.29
CA GLN A 43 -17.66 14.55 15.51
C GLN A 43 -18.51 15.15 14.41
N ILE A 44 -18.14 14.95 13.15
CA ILE A 44 -18.93 15.32 11.98
C ILE A 44 -19.12 14.06 11.14
N GLU A 45 -20.18 13.32 11.42
CA GLU A 45 -20.42 11.98 10.88
C GLU A 45 -21.64 11.96 9.96
N SER A 46 -21.59 11.15 8.89
CA SER A 46 -22.75 10.95 8.00
C SER A 46 -23.34 12.27 7.48
N SER A 47 -22.49 13.28 7.24
CA SER A 47 -22.93 14.66 6.96
C SER A 47 -22.57 15.12 5.54
N GLY A 48 -22.12 14.20 4.69
CA GLY A 48 -21.82 14.47 3.29
C GLY A 48 -20.62 15.39 3.08
N VAL A 49 -19.67 15.42 4.02
CA VAL A 49 -18.46 16.25 3.90
C VAL A 49 -17.66 15.82 2.68
N LEU A 50 -17.45 16.75 1.75
CA LEU A 50 -16.64 16.55 0.54
C LEU A 50 -15.25 17.16 0.69
N ARG A 51 -15.14 18.30 1.40
CA ARG A 51 -13.91 19.09 1.50
C ARG A 51 -13.71 19.66 2.90
N VAL A 52 -12.44 19.81 3.27
CA VAL A 52 -11.99 20.53 4.46
C VAL A 52 -11.00 21.61 4.03
N THR A 53 -11.19 22.86 4.44
CA THR A 53 -10.21 23.92 4.13
C THR A 53 -8.92 23.71 4.93
N MET A 54 -7.78 24.16 4.40
CA MET A 54 -6.47 23.99 5.04
C MET A 54 -6.38 24.57 6.45
N ASP A 55 -7.19 25.59 6.75
CA ASP A 55 -7.24 26.29 8.03
C ASP A 55 -8.44 25.88 8.89
N ALA A 56 -9.24 24.89 8.48
CA ALA A 56 -10.52 24.57 9.09
C ALA A 56 -10.42 24.31 10.60
N PHE A 57 -9.32 23.72 11.05
CA PHE A 57 -9.09 23.34 12.44
C PHE A 57 -8.04 24.21 13.15
N ARG A 58 -7.67 25.36 12.56
CA ARG A 58 -6.57 26.21 13.05
C ARG A 58 -6.69 26.58 14.53
N SER A 59 -7.90 26.86 15.00
CA SER A 59 -8.16 27.27 16.38
C SER A 59 -8.36 26.11 17.37
N LEU A 60 -8.49 24.87 16.88
CA LEU A 60 -8.85 23.70 17.70
C LEU A 60 -7.62 23.05 18.35
N THR A 61 -6.80 23.84 19.03
CA THR A 61 -5.49 23.40 19.54
C THR A 61 -5.58 22.37 20.67
N ASN A 62 -6.73 22.29 21.36
CA ASN A 62 -7.01 21.32 22.43
C ASN A 62 -7.70 20.04 21.92
N LEU A 63 -7.96 19.92 20.62
CA LEU A 63 -8.72 18.79 20.07
C LEU A 63 -7.94 17.48 20.24
N LYS A 64 -8.57 16.51 20.89
CA LYS A 64 -8.01 15.16 21.16
C LYS A 64 -8.66 14.10 20.29
N TYR A 65 -9.93 14.29 19.93
CA TYR A 65 -10.71 13.33 19.16
C TYR A 65 -11.39 14.03 17.96
N LEU A 66 -11.04 13.57 16.75
CA LEU A 66 -11.67 14.01 15.51
C LEU A 66 -12.28 12.80 14.81
N ASN A 67 -13.59 12.82 14.60
CA ASN A 67 -14.31 11.81 13.84
C ASN A 67 -15.00 12.44 12.64
N LEU A 68 -14.56 12.05 11.45
CA LEU A 68 -15.11 12.43 10.16
C LEU A 68 -15.62 11.20 9.41
N GLN A 69 -16.03 10.15 10.14
CA GLN A 69 -16.46 8.90 9.55
C GLN A 69 -17.71 9.05 8.70
N ASN A 70 -17.87 8.15 7.73
CA ASN A 70 -19.04 8.05 6.88
C ASN A 70 -19.34 9.36 6.13
N ASN A 71 -18.31 10.01 5.57
CA ASN A 71 -18.46 11.15 4.67
C ASN A 71 -17.98 10.78 3.26
N SER A 72 -17.56 11.77 2.48
CA SER A 72 -17.12 11.66 1.09
C SER A 72 -15.72 12.26 0.90
N LEU A 73 -14.85 12.14 1.91
CA LEU A 73 -13.50 12.71 1.91
C LEU A 73 -12.48 11.77 1.25
N HIS A 74 -11.76 12.29 0.26
CA HIS A 74 -10.45 11.73 -0.13
C HIS A 74 -9.34 12.42 0.68
N LEU A 75 -8.13 11.85 0.72
CA LEU A 75 -6.97 12.49 1.35
C LEU A 75 -6.21 13.33 0.32
N GLY A 76 -6.08 14.63 0.56
CA GLY A 76 -5.43 15.58 -0.34
C GLY A 76 -6.13 16.94 -0.42
N ILE A 77 -5.61 17.83 -1.26
CA ILE A 77 -6.08 19.24 -1.38
C ILE A 77 -7.56 19.39 -1.76
N ASN A 78 -8.12 18.39 -2.45
CA ASN A 78 -9.51 18.36 -2.89
C ASN A 78 -10.43 17.58 -1.94
N GLY A 79 -9.93 17.12 -0.80
CA GLY A 79 -10.71 16.45 0.24
C GLY A 79 -10.27 16.94 1.61
N LEU A 80 -9.55 16.12 2.36
CA LEU A 80 -8.87 16.50 3.60
C LEU A 80 -7.39 16.83 3.31
N PRO A 81 -6.96 18.10 3.37
CA PRO A 81 -5.55 18.45 3.24
C PRO A 81 -4.77 18.13 4.53
N LYS A 82 -3.51 17.71 4.40
CA LYS A 82 -2.63 17.43 5.56
C LYS A 82 -2.40 18.65 6.44
N GLU A 83 -2.45 19.85 5.85
CA GLU A 83 -2.32 21.14 6.52
C GLU A 83 -3.41 21.35 7.57
N ALA A 84 -4.64 20.89 7.33
CA ALA A 84 -5.72 20.98 8.31
C ALA A 84 -5.42 20.14 9.56
N LEU A 85 -4.81 18.97 9.39
CA LEU A 85 -4.40 18.12 10.51
C LEU A 85 -3.19 18.69 11.24
N ARG A 86 -2.24 19.32 10.54
CA ARG A 86 -1.05 19.95 11.16
C ARG A 86 -1.40 20.93 12.28
N SER A 87 -2.58 21.54 12.23
CA SER A 87 -3.06 22.47 13.26
C SER A 87 -3.57 21.80 14.54
N LEU A 88 -3.52 20.47 14.65
CA LEU A 88 -4.07 19.70 15.76
C LEU A 88 -2.95 19.00 16.58
N PRO A 89 -2.18 19.74 17.40
CA PRO A 89 -1.01 19.20 18.10
C PRO A 89 -1.36 18.20 19.21
N GLN A 90 -2.59 18.21 19.72
CA GLN A 90 -3.05 17.33 20.81
C GLN A 90 -3.88 16.12 20.31
N LEU A 91 -4.00 15.94 18.99
CA LEU A 91 -4.88 14.92 18.42
C LEU A 91 -4.39 13.52 18.77
N ARG A 92 -5.27 12.73 19.40
CA ARG A 92 -4.99 11.34 19.82
C ARG A 92 -5.76 10.33 19.01
N THR A 93 -6.97 10.65 18.59
CA THR A 93 -7.80 9.76 17.77
C THR A 93 -8.29 10.48 16.53
N LEU A 94 -8.04 9.87 15.38
CA LEU A 94 -8.55 10.30 14.08
C LEU A 94 -9.34 9.16 13.45
N ASN A 95 -10.63 9.38 13.27
CA ASN A 95 -11.50 8.44 12.58
C ASN A 95 -11.92 8.99 11.23
N LEU A 96 -11.47 8.31 10.18
CA LEU A 96 -11.75 8.59 8.77
C LEU A 96 -12.44 7.41 8.08
N ALA A 97 -12.85 6.39 8.83
CA ALA A 97 -13.53 5.22 8.30
C ALA A 97 -14.78 5.61 7.47
N GLU A 98 -15.17 4.75 6.56
CA GLU A 98 -16.32 4.91 5.67
C GLU A 98 -16.25 6.18 4.78
N ASN A 99 -15.05 6.61 4.43
CA ASN A 99 -14.80 7.59 3.38
C ASN A 99 -14.25 6.90 2.12
N PRO A 100 -14.32 7.52 0.93
CA PRO A 100 -13.77 6.98 -0.31
C PRO A 100 -12.24 7.13 -0.37
N ILE A 101 -11.52 6.60 0.61
CA ILE A 101 -10.05 6.74 0.68
C ILE A 101 -9.42 5.63 -0.17
N ASP A 102 -9.01 6.00 -1.39
CA ASP A 102 -8.28 5.14 -2.33
C ASP A 102 -6.74 5.32 -2.25
N LEU A 103 -6.28 6.45 -1.70
CA LEU A 103 -4.86 6.76 -1.55
C LEU A 103 -4.60 7.36 -0.16
N VAL A 104 -3.60 6.81 0.53
CA VAL A 104 -2.99 7.42 1.72
C VAL A 104 -1.62 7.98 1.31
N PRO A 105 -1.48 9.30 1.11
CA PRO A 105 -0.24 9.89 0.60
C PRO A 105 0.93 9.82 1.57
N ASP A 106 2.14 9.97 1.04
CA ASP A 106 3.36 10.14 1.84
C ASP A 106 3.21 11.26 2.88
N SER A 107 3.70 11.00 4.10
CA SER A 107 3.83 12.00 5.16
C SER A 107 2.53 12.77 5.46
N PHE A 108 1.37 12.14 5.25
CA PHE A 108 0.07 12.79 5.38
C PHE A 108 -0.28 13.09 6.84
N PHE A 109 0.08 12.21 7.78
CA PHE A 109 -0.22 12.36 9.21
C PHE A 109 0.91 13.05 10.00
N VAL A 110 1.66 13.96 9.38
CA VAL A 110 2.64 14.80 10.07
C VAL A 110 1.90 15.92 10.80
N LEU A 111 1.91 15.90 12.14
CA LEU A 111 1.31 16.91 13.01
C LEU A 111 2.40 17.86 13.57
N SER A 112 2.03 19.12 13.84
CA SER A 112 2.97 20.10 14.42
C SER A 112 3.43 19.67 15.81
N GLY A 113 4.74 19.76 16.09
CA GLY A 113 5.33 19.31 17.35
C GLY A 113 5.51 17.80 17.49
N GLY A 114 5.26 17.03 16.43
CA GLY A 114 5.35 15.58 16.41
C GLY A 114 4.00 14.91 16.71
N SER A 115 3.70 13.82 16.00
CA SER A 115 2.39 13.18 16.10
C SER A 115 2.13 12.59 17.49
N GLN A 116 1.03 13.02 18.11
CA GLN A 116 0.49 12.45 19.35
C GLN A 116 -0.59 11.39 19.09
N LEU A 117 -0.80 11.04 17.81
CA LEU A 117 -1.87 10.15 17.40
C LEU A 117 -1.63 8.74 17.97
N GLN A 118 -2.65 8.23 18.65
CA GLN A 118 -2.69 6.92 19.26
C GLN A 118 -3.59 5.97 18.48
N ASN A 119 -4.71 6.48 17.93
CA ASN A 119 -5.69 5.67 17.22
C ASN A 119 -5.95 6.29 15.84
N LEU A 120 -5.71 5.51 14.78
CA LEU A 120 -6.01 5.89 13.41
C LEU A 120 -6.93 4.85 12.79
N LEU A 121 -8.15 5.29 12.45
CA LEU A 121 -9.16 4.44 11.80
C LEU A 121 -9.34 4.89 10.36
N LEU A 122 -8.92 4.05 9.40
CA LEU A 122 -9.06 4.31 7.97
C LEU A 122 -10.06 3.34 7.30
N GLY A 123 -10.18 2.13 7.84
CA GLY A 123 -11.09 1.09 7.37
C GLY A 123 -12.41 1.02 8.16
N PRO A 124 -13.54 0.57 7.56
CA PRO A 124 -13.74 0.21 6.15
C PRO A 124 -13.66 1.41 5.20
N THR A 125 -13.28 1.22 3.92
CA THR A 125 -13.33 2.29 2.90
C THR A 125 -14.53 2.13 1.96
N LYS A 126 -15.05 3.25 1.43
CA LYS A 126 -16.04 3.26 0.34
C LYS A 126 -15.40 3.26 -1.05
N GLY A 127 -14.07 3.39 -1.11
CA GLY A 127 -13.28 3.43 -2.33
C GLY A 127 -13.26 2.09 -3.09
N VAL A 128 -12.54 2.06 -4.21
CA VAL A 128 -12.33 0.86 -5.03
C VAL A 128 -11.22 -0.02 -4.44
N SER A 129 -10.11 0.58 -4.04
CA SER A 129 -8.99 -0.09 -3.38
C SER A 129 -8.09 0.97 -2.73
N MET A 130 -7.69 0.74 -1.48
CA MET A 130 -6.78 1.65 -0.79
C MET A 130 -5.32 1.29 -1.11
N TYR A 131 -4.62 2.21 -1.77
CA TYR A 131 -3.17 2.22 -1.88
C TYR A 131 -2.58 3.05 -0.74
N ILE A 132 -1.55 2.52 -0.09
CA ILE A 132 -0.86 3.20 1.01
C ILE A 132 0.55 3.51 0.56
N ASP A 133 0.89 4.79 0.58
CA ASP A 133 2.23 5.22 0.26
C ASP A 133 3.25 4.65 1.27
N PRO A 134 4.42 4.19 0.82
CA PRO A 134 5.51 3.70 1.65
C PRO A 134 5.86 4.59 2.87
N GLY A 135 5.74 5.92 2.75
CA GLY A 135 6.04 6.89 3.80
C GLY A 135 4.82 7.41 4.58
N ALA A 136 3.61 6.93 4.27
CA ALA A 136 2.36 7.47 4.80
C ALA A 136 2.30 7.57 6.33
N PHE A 137 2.86 6.58 7.04
CA PHE A 137 2.75 6.43 8.50
C PHE A 137 4.05 6.73 9.27
N MET A 138 5.11 7.21 8.61
CA MET A 138 6.46 7.35 9.22
C MET A 138 6.50 8.23 10.49
N SER A 139 5.56 9.16 10.64
CA SER A 139 5.47 10.06 11.81
C SER A 139 4.75 9.46 13.02
N LEU A 140 4.05 8.33 12.88
CA LEU A 140 3.07 7.83 13.85
C LEU A 140 3.70 6.97 14.97
N ARG A 141 4.75 7.48 15.63
CA ARG A 141 5.53 6.70 16.62
C ARG A 141 4.77 6.30 17.89
N LYS A 142 3.70 7.02 18.25
CA LYS A 142 2.87 6.77 19.44
C LYS A 142 1.59 5.97 19.13
N LEU A 143 1.46 5.44 17.92
CA LEU A 143 0.27 4.74 17.50
C LEU A 143 0.13 3.43 18.27
N ARG A 144 -1.08 3.19 18.77
CA ARG A 144 -1.53 2.00 19.50
C ARG A 144 -2.45 1.17 18.64
N LEU A 145 -3.34 1.84 17.92
CA LEU A 145 -4.34 1.22 17.05
C LEU A 145 -4.23 1.79 15.63
N LEU A 146 -4.02 0.90 14.66
CA LEU A 146 -4.17 1.17 13.24
C LEU A 146 -5.24 0.24 12.64
N ASP A 147 -6.33 0.81 12.15
CA ASP A 147 -7.40 0.06 11.48
C ASP A 147 -7.37 0.29 9.96
N LEU A 148 -6.94 -0.75 9.24
CA LEU A 148 -6.96 -0.85 7.78
C LEU A 148 -7.95 -1.93 7.30
N SER A 149 -8.78 -2.46 8.19
CA SER A 149 -9.71 -3.55 7.86
C SER A 149 -10.70 -3.12 6.78
N PHE A 150 -11.14 -4.05 5.94
CA PHE A 150 -12.17 -3.79 4.91
C PHE A 150 -11.85 -2.60 3.99
N SER A 151 -10.57 -2.43 3.64
CA SER A 151 -10.08 -1.35 2.79
C SER A 151 -9.76 -1.80 1.36
N LYS A 152 -10.14 -3.05 1.01
CA LYS A 152 -9.89 -3.68 -0.30
C LYS A 152 -8.39 -3.71 -0.68
N ILE A 153 -7.51 -3.72 0.31
CA ILE A 153 -6.06 -3.76 0.15
C ILE A 153 -5.63 -5.15 -0.32
N THR A 154 -4.78 -5.23 -1.34
CA THR A 154 -4.24 -6.51 -1.83
C THR A 154 -2.82 -6.77 -1.31
N SER A 155 -2.03 -5.74 -1.02
CA SER A 155 -0.69 -5.86 -0.46
C SER A 155 -0.28 -4.60 0.28
N LEU A 156 0.74 -4.68 1.13
CA LEU A 156 1.34 -3.54 1.84
C LEU A 156 2.81 -3.39 1.43
N PRO A 157 3.33 -2.16 1.29
CA PRO A 157 4.70 -1.93 0.86
C PRO A 157 5.71 -2.45 1.91
N SER A 158 6.78 -3.10 1.46
CA SER A 158 7.74 -3.81 2.32
C SER A 158 8.51 -2.91 3.28
N ASN A 159 8.81 -1.68 2.86
CA ASN A 159 9.48 -0.70 3.70
C ASN A 159 8.59 -0.20 4.87
N MET A 160 7.28 -0.48 4.85
CA MET A 160 6.41 -0.21 5.99
C MET A 160 6.84 -1.00 7.23
N GLN A 161 7.60 -2.09 7.07
CA GLN A 161 8.24 -2.81 8.17
C GLN A 161 9.01 -1.88 9.12
N TYR A 162 9.84 -0.98 8.58
CA TYR A 162 10.63 -0.05 9.40
C TYR A 162 9.74 0.91 10.19
N THR A 163 8.63 1.30 9.59
CA THR A 163 7.67 2.21 10.19
C THR A 163 6.92 1.50 11.32
N LEU A 164 6.46 0.26 11.11
CA LEU A 164 5.81 -0.55 12.14
C LEU A 164 6.76 -0.90 13.29
N ASP A 165 8.03 -1.18 13.01
CA ASP A 165 9.06 -1.41 14.03
C ASP A 165 9.32 -0.17 14.89
N ALA A 166 9.15 1.03 14.33
CA ALA A 166 9.28 2.29 15.08
C ALA A 166 8.06 2.62 15.96
N MET A 167 6.92 1.93 15.79
CA MET A 167 5.71 2.11 16.62
C MET A 167 5.76 1.19 17.84
N SER A 168 6.52 1.59 18.87
CA SER A 168 6.75 0.78 20.07
C SER A 168 5.48 0.49 20.89
N GLU A 169 4.47 1.37 20.82
CA GLU A 169 3.20 1.23 21.53
C GLU A 169 2.11 0.48 20.74
N LEU A 170 2.37 0.09 19.49
CA LEU A 170 1.38 -0.52 18.60
C LEU A 170 0.98 -1.90 19.11
N ASN A 171 -0.27 -2.03 19.56
CA ASN A 171 -0.85 -3.25 20.11
C ASN A 171 -2.07 -3.75 19.32
N GLU A 172 -2.65 -2.93 18.44
CA GLU A 172 -3.79 -3.27 17.61
C GLU A 172 -3.52 -2.88 16.15
N LEU A 173 -3.53 -3.86 15.24
CA LEU A 173 -3.34 -3.67 13.81
C LEU A 173 -4.39 -4.47 13.04
N TYR A 174 -5.50 -3.85 12.69
CA TYR A 174 -6.62 -4.53 12.03
C TYR A 174 -6.43 -4.61 10.53
N LEU A 175 -6.33 -5.84 10.01
CA LEU A 175 -6.06 -6.15 8.60
C LEU A 175 -7.12 -7.04 7.95
N GLY A 176 -8.09 -7.53 8.72
CA GLY A 176 -9.16 -8.42 8.24
C GLY A 176 -10.05 -7.79 7.16
N GLY A 177 -10.74 -8.64 6.39
CA GLY A 177 -11.68 -8.19 5.36
C GLY A 177 -11.06 -7.55 4.12
N ASN A 178 -9.76 -7.75 3.90
CA ASN A 178 -9.02 -7.28 2.73
C ASN A 178 -8.68 -8.47 1.79
N PRO A 179 -8.70 -8.28 0.46
CA PRO A 179 -8.41 -9.32 -0.53
C PRO A 179 -6.91 -9.56 -0.72
N TRP A 180 -6.23 -10.04 0.32
CA TRP A 180 -4.77 -10.13 0.34
C TRP A 180 -4.21 -11.06 -0.75
N HIS A 181 -3.22 -10.56 -1.50
CA HIS A 181 -2.40 -11.30 -2.44
C HIS A 181 -1.14 -11.77 -1.72
N CYS A 182 -1.15 -13.02 -1.29
CA CYS A 182 -0.10 -13.65 -0.50
C CYS A 182 1.04 -14.19 -1.36
N ASP A 183 1.71 -13.28 -2.08
CA ASP A 183 2.92 -13.55 -2.83
C ASP A 183 4.17 -13.09 -2.05
N CYS A 184 5.32 -13.11 -2.71
CA CYS A 184 6.58 -12.66 -2.12
C CYS A 184 6.55 -11.20 -1.63
N LYS A 185 5.70 -10.31 -2.20
CA LYS A 185 5.59 -8.91 -1.78
C LYS A 185 4.92 -8.76 -0.43
N LEU A 186 4.10 -9.74 -0.01
CA LEU A 186 3.47 -9.76 1.32
C LEU A 186 4.25 -10.61 2.34
N ARG A 187 5.30 -11.32 1.90
CA ARG A 187 6.13 -12.19 2.76
C ARG A 187 6.67 -11.48 3.99
N TRP A 188 7.10 -10.22 3.85
CA TRP A 188 7.65 -9.42 4.94
C TRP A 188 6.64 -9.27 6.09
N LEU A 189 5.34 -9.18 5.80
CA LEU A 189 4.29 -8.96 6.79
C LEU A 189 4.13 -10.21 7.67
N ASN A 190 4.15 -11.40 7.07
CA ASN A 190 4.17 -12.67 7.81
C ASN A 190 5.42 -12.76 8.71
N ARG A 191 6.61 -12.44 8.18
CA ARG A 191 7.88 -12.44 8.94
C ARG A 191 7.83 -11.46 10.11
N TRP A 192 7.39 -10.24 9.84
CA TRP A 192 7.26 -9.18 10.84
C TRP A 192 6.34 -9.62 11.98
N PHE A 193 5.17 -10.18 11.65
CA PHE A 193 4.25 -10.68 12.65
C PHE A 193 4.87 -11.79 13.48
N LYS A 194 5.53 -12.79 12.88
CA LYS A 194 6.19 -13.87 13.64
C LYS A 194 7.25 -13.36 14.61
N LYS A 195 8.03 -12.35 14.21
CA LYS A 195 9.01 -11.69 15.08
C LYS A 195 8.31 -10.96 16.25
N ARG A 196 7.17 -10.34 15.97
CA ARG A 196 6.39 -9.54 16.92
C ARG A 196 5.35 -10.33 17.72
N ALA A 197 5.04 -11.58 17.37
CA ALA A 197 4.05 -12.41 18.04
C ALA A 197 4.33 -12.60 19.54
N LYS A 198 5.58 -12.39 19.97
CA LYS A 198 5.98 -12.30 21.39
C LYS A 198 5.35 -11.12 22.15
N SER A 199 4.77 -10.13 21.47
CA SER A 199 4.25 -8.88 22.06
C SER A 199 2.72 -8.75 22.07
N ASN A 200 1.96 -9.84 21.92
CA ASN A 200 0.48 -9.86 22.02
C ASN A 200 -0.26 -8.86 21.13
N ILE A 201 0.24 -8.58 19.91
CA ILE A 201 -0.45 -7.68 18.98
C ILE A 201 -1.78 -8.30 18.51
N ARG A 202 -2.87 -7.55 18.64
CA ARG A 202 -4.20 -7.96 18.16
C ARG A 202 -4.37 -7.58 16.70
N LEU A 203 -4.63 -8.59 15.87
CA LEU A 203 -4.80 -8.42 14.42
C LEU A 203 -6.25 -8.48 13.95
N THR A 204 -7.11 -9.05 14.77
CA THR A 204 -8.52 -9.27 14.45
C THR A 204 -9.37 -8.20 15.10
N LYS A 205 -10.21 -7.58 14.29
CA LYS A 205 -11.26 -6.69 14.78
C LYS A 205 -12.45 -7.56 15.21
N SER A 206 -12.83 -7.47 16.47
CA SER A 206 -14.02 -8.12 17.02
C SER A 206 -15.19 -7.16 16.96
N VAL A 207 -16.24 -7.50 16.21
CA VAL A 207 -17.47 -6.70 16.12
C VAL A 207 -18.63 -7.51 16.67
N GLN A 208 -19.33 -6.97 17.64
CA GLN A 208 -20.55 -7.58 18.16
C GLN A 208 -21.74 -7.17 17.28
N ASN A 209 -22.47 -8.14 16.74
CA ASN A 209 -23.68 -7.85 15.97
C ASN A 209 -24.87 -7.54 16.90
N HIS A 210 -26.01 -7.14 16.31
CA HIS A 210 -27.24 -6.84 17.06
C HIS A 210 -27.79 -8.02 17.88
N HIS A 211 -27.41 -9.25 17.53
CA HIS A 211 -27.76 -10.48 18.25
C HIS A 211 -26.75 -10.85 19.35
N GLY A 212 -25.77 -9.98 19.63
CA GLY A 212 -24.75 -10.20 20.63
C GLY A 212 -23.62 -11.15 20.20
N GLN A 213 -23.63 -11.66 18.97
CA GLN A 213 -22.59 -12.56 18.45
C GLN A 213 -21.33 -11.75 18.09
N VAL A 214 -20.17 -12.24 18.53
CA VAL A 214 -18.87 -11.63 18.22
C VAL A 214 -18.34 -12.19 16.90
N LEU A 215 -18.21 -11.33 15.90
CA LEU A 215 -17.57 -11.62 14.63
C LEU A 215 -16.10 -11.20 14.70
N ASN A 216 -15.19 -12.12 14.39
CA ASN A 216 -13.76 -11.84 14.31
C ASN A 216 -13.33 -11.84 12.85
N PHE A 217 -12.71 -10.74 12.42
CA PHE A 217 -12.23 -10.62 11.04
C PHE A 217 -10.74 -10.92 10.96
N GLU A 218 -10.44 -12.18 10.63
CA GLU A 218 -9.07 -12.64 10.41
C GLU A 218 -8.55 -12.18 9.03
N PRO A 219 -7.27 -11.78 8.92
CA PRO A 219 -6.65 -11.47 7.63
C PRO A 219 -6.31 -12.77 6.89
N LEU A 220 -7.07 -13.05 5.83
CA LEU A 220 -6.96 -14.25 5.01
C LEU A 220 -6.40 -13.93 3.63
N CYS A 221 -5.64 -14.87 3.06
CA CYS A 221 -5.20 -14.83 1.68
C CYS A 221 -6.39 -15.04 0.73
N THR A 222 -6.51 -14.19 -0.28
CA THR A 222 -7.47 -14.36 -1.39
C THR A 222 -6.82 -14.99 -2.61
N THR A 223 -5.55 -14.67 -2.83
CA THR A 223 -4.72 -15.21 -3.92
C THR A 223 -3.29 -15.43 -3.41
N PRO A 224 -2.48 -16.30 -4.04
CA PRO A 224 -2.86 -17.23 -5.11
C PRO A 224 -3.82 -18.32 -4.61
N ASP A 225 -4.45 -19.07 -5.53
CA ASP A 225 -5.46 -20.08 -5.19
C ASP A 225 -4.97 -21.15 -4.20
N VAL A 226 -3.69 -21.52 -4.28
CA VAL A 226 -3.05 -22.48 -3.36
C VAL A 226 -3.00 -22.01 -1.89
N LEU A 227 -3.16 -20.70 -1.66
CA LEU A 227 -3.22 -20.09 -0.34
C LEU A 227 -4.59 -19.53 0.01
N ARG A 228 -5.59 -19.67 -0.88
CA ARG A 228 -6.94 -19.13 -0.67
C ARG A 228 -7.50 -19.55 0.70
N ASP A 229 -8.11 -18.58 1.39
CA ASP A 229 -8.73 -18.69 2.71
C ASP A 229 -7.78 -19.07 3.87
N LYS A 230 -6.46 -19.17 3.60
CA LYS A 230 -5.48 -19.38 4.67
C LYS A 230 -5.19 -18.07 5.41
N PRO A 231 -5.12 -18.07 6.75
CA PRO A 231 -4.66 -16.91 7.49
C PRO A 231 -3.23 -16.53 7.13
N ILE A 232 -3.00 -15.25 6.84
CA ILE A 232 -1.67 -14.72 6.45
C ILE A 232 -0.63 -14.99 7.54
N PHE A 233 -1.08 -15.06 8.78
CA PHE A 233 -0.26 -15.23 9.97
C PHE A 233 -0.28 -16.65 10.54
N SER A 234 -0.80 -17.61 9.77
CA SER A 234 -0.77 -19.02 10.18
C SER A 234 0.69 -19.47 10.45
N PRO A 235 0.91 -20.26 11.51
CA PRO A 235 2.23 -20.80 11.82
C PRO A 235 2.75 -21.75 10.72
N ASP A 236 1.85 -22.37 9.94
CA ASP A 236 2.19 -23.33 8.89
C ASP A 236 2.72 -22.68 7.61
N LEU A 237 2.45 -21.38 7.41
CA LEU A 237 2.99 -20.66 6.26
C LEU A 237 4.45 -20.32 6.52
N THR A 238 5.34 -20.61 5.59
CA THR A 238 6.77 -20.26 5.66
C THR A 238 7.12 -19.21 4.61
N ASP A 239 8.35 -18.72 4.60
CA ASP A 239 8.83 -17.83 3.54
C ASP A 239 8.63 -18.41 2.13
N HIS A 240 8.81 -19.72 1.99
CA HIS A 240 8.59 -20.45 0.74
C HIS A 240 7.12 -20.58 0.36
N SER A 241 6.17 -20.31 1.27
CA SER A 241 4.76 -20.26 0.91
C SER A 241 4.41 -19.00 0.11
N PHE A 242 5.14 -17.91 0.35
CA PHE A 242 4.92 -16.61 -0.28
C PHE A 242 5.87 -16.43 -1.47
N GLN A 243 5.48 -16.92 -2.64
CA GLN A 243 6.29 -16.84 -3.87
C GLN A 243 5.65 -15.92 -4.90
N CYS A 244 6.47 -15.29 -5.72
CA CYS A 244 6.02 -14.48 -6.86
C CYS A 244 6.23 -15.24 -8.16
N THR A 245 5.18 -15.29 -8.98
CA THR A 245 5.26 -15.80 -10.35
C THR A 245 6.20 -14.91 -11.19
N PRO A 246 7.08 -15.49 -12.02
CA PRO A 246 7.93 -14.73 -12.93
C PRO A 246 7.16 -13.77 -13.83
N LYS A 247 7.67 -12.55 -13.99
CA LYS A 247 7.18 -11.53 -14.92
C LYS A 247 8.36 -11.00 -15.72
N ILE A 248 8.19 -10.90 -17.03
CA ILE A 248 9.16 -10.24 -17.92
C ILE A 248 8.97 -8.72 -17.80
N ILE A 249 10.07 -7.99 -17.61
CA ILE A 249 10.11 -6.53 -17.60
C ILE A 249 10.57 -6.01 -18.97
N THR A 250 11.53 -6.69 -19.59
CA THR A 250 12.01 -6.35 -20.93
C THR A 250 10.91 -6.51 -21.98
N GLU A 251 10.66 -5.48 -22.77
CA GLU A 251 9.76 -5.56 -23.91
C GLU A 251 10.42 -6.23 -25.12
N SER A 252 9.62 -6.88 -25.95
CA SER A 252 10.11 -7.43 -27.23
C SER A 252 10.41 -6.28 -28.20
N GLN A 253 11.56 -6.35 -28.88
CA GLN A 253 12.05 -5.21 -29.67
C GLN A 253 12.93 -5.63 -30.84
N ASN A 254 13.07 -4.73 -31.81
CA ASN A 254 14.02 -4.89 -32.90
C ASN A 254 15.37 -4.32 -32.46
N VAL A 255 16.44 -5.10 -32.61
CA VAL A 255 17.78 -4.72 -32.16
C VAL A 255 18.73 -4.71 -33.35
N SER A 256 19.58 -3.69 -33.45
CA SER A 256 20.67 -3.63 -34.43
C SER A 256 22.02 -3.64 -33.72
N VAL A 257 22.90 -4.55 -34.11
CA VAL A 257 24.26 -4.71 -33.57
C VAL A 257 25.31 -4.64 -34.68
N ARG A 258 26.58 -4.45 -34.32
CA ARG A 258 27.70 -4.46 -35.28
C ARG A 258 28.39 -5.81 -35.30
N ALA A 259 28.81 -6.24 -36.48
CA ALA A 259 29.57 -7.46 -36.67
C ALA A 259 30.95 -7.36 -36.01
N GLY A 260 31.45 -8.48 -35.49
CA GLY A 260 32.82 -8.58 -34.94
C GLY A 260 33.05 -7.93 -33.58
N GLU A 261 32.11 -7.12 -33.08
CA GLU A 261 32.10 -6.61 -31.70
C GLU A 261 31.24 -7.50 -30.79
N THR A 262 31.73 -7.79 -29.58
CA THR A 262 30.92 -8.48 -28.57
C THR A 262 29.83 -7.53 -28.08
N SER A 263 28.59 -7.85 -28.42
CA SER A 263 27.40 -7.11 -28.00
C SER A 263 26.58 -7.93 -27.01
N THR A 264 25.74 -7.27 -26.22
CA THR A 264 24.92 -7.90 -25.17
C THR A 264 23.44 -7.75 -25.48
N LEU A 265 22.68 -8.85 -25.37
CA LEU A 265 21.23 -8.81 -25.25
C LEU A 265 20.87 -9.05 -23.78
N SER A 266 19.92 -8.29 -23.26
CA SER A 266 19.58 -8.27 -21.83
C SER A 266 18.10 -8.52 -21.62
N CYS A 267 17.78 -9.45 -20.73
CA CYS A 267 16.42 -9.69 -20.25
C CYS A 267 16.32 -9.52 -18.75
N GLU A 268 15.43 -8.63 -18.35
CA GLU A 268 15.11 -8.33 -16.97
C GLU A 268 13.79 -8.96 -16.58
N PHE A 269 13.79 -9.66 -15.45
CA PHE A 269 12.65 -10.38 -14.90
C PHE A 269 12.43 -10.00 -13.44
N TYR A 270 11.17 -10.08 -13.01
CA TYR A 270 10.79 -10.13 -11.60
C TYR A 270 10.31 -11.54 -11.26
N ALA A 271 10.97 -12.24 -10.33
CA ALA A 271 10.52 -13.54 -9.81
C ALA A 271 11.08 -13.78 -8.40
N ASP A 272 10.34 -14.51 -7.57
CA ASP A 272 10.82 -14.94 -6.26
C ASP A 272 10.23 -16.32 -5.92
N PRO A 273 11.05 -17.39 -5.91
CA PRO A 273 12.51 -17.38 -6.08
C PRO A 273 12.93 -17.07 -7.52
N VAL A 274 14.17 -16.60 -7.66
CA VAL A 274 14.81 -16.43 -8.97
C VAL A 274 14.79 -17.79 -9.69
N SER A 275 14.37 -17.77 -10.95
CA SER A 275 14.25 -18.95 -11.80
C SER A 275 15.29 -18.89 -12.93
N PRO A 276 15.84 -20.04 -13.39
CA PRO A 276 16.81 -20.04 -14.47
C PRO A 276 16.24 -19.47 -15.78
N VAL A 277 16.98 -18.55 -16.41
CA VAL A 277 16.65 -18.03 -17.74
C VAL A 277 17.30 -18.91 -18.81
N SER A 278 16.51 -19.28 -19.82
CA SER A 278 16.99 -19.94 -21.03
C SER A 278 17.00 -18.97 -22.19
N TRP A 279 18.07 -19.00 -23.00
CA TRP A 279 18.20 -18.23 -24.24
C TRP A 279 17.94 -19.11 -25.45
N PHE A 280 17.38 -18.53 -26.50
CA PHE A 280 17.04 -19.23 -27.74
C PHE A 280 17.44 -18.41 -28.96
N LYS A 281 17.83 -19.10 -30.04
CA LYS A 281 18.05 -18.56 -31.38
C LYS A 281 17.20 -19.38 -32.35
N ASN A 282 16.27 -18.75 -33.05
CA ASN A 282 15.27 -19.41 -33.91
C ASN A 282 14.56 -20.58 -33.20
N GLY A 283 14.22 -20.40 -31.92
CA GLY A 283 13.56 -21.42 -31.09
C GLY A 283 14.47 -22.54 -30.57
N GLN A 284 15.75 -22.59 -30.96
CA GLN A 284 16.71 -23.55 -30.42
C GLN A 284 17.45 -22.99 -29.22
N GLN A 285 17.52 -23.76 -28.13
CA GLN A 285 18.16 -23.31 -26.90
C GLN A 285 19.67 -23.13 -27.10
N VAL A 286 20.17 -21.97 -26.67
CA VAL A 286 21.58 -21.60 -26.69
C VAL A 286 22.17 -21.87 -25.30
N GLN A 287 23.39 -22.40 -25.28
CA GLN A 287 24.16 -22.63 -24.05
C GLN A 287 25.48 -21.87 -24.08
N ASN A 288 26.11 -21.75 -22.91
CA ASN A 288 27.46 -21.21 -22.78
C ASN A 288 28.45 -21.96 -23.69
N GLY A 289 29.32 -21.22 -24.35
CA GLY A 289 30.32 -21.76 -25.26
C GLY A 289 31.39 -20.74 -25.60
N THR A 290 32.13 -20.97 -26.68
CA THR A 290 33.19 -20.06 -27.14
C THR A 290 32.66 -18.75 -27.71
N ARG A 291 31.45 -18.76 -28.29
CA ARG A 291 30.78 -17.59 -28.89
C ARG A 291 29.71 -16.94 -28.01
N HIS A 292 29.22 -17.65 -26.99
CA HIS A 292 28.09 -17.23 -26.16
C HIS A 292 28.47 -17.26 -24.69
N SER A 293 28.30 -16.14 -23.99
CA SER A 293 28.47 -16.04 -22.55
C SER A 293 27.18 -15.53 -21.92
N ILE A 294 26.52 -16.39 -21.15
CA ILE A 294 25.28 -16.12 -20.42
C ILE A 294 25.63 -15.78 -18.98
N ILE A 295 25.27 -14.56 -18.57
CA ILE A 295 25.55 -14.02 -17.24
C ILE A 295 24.21 -13.72 -16.58
N GLN A 296 24.07 -14.07 -15.30
CA GLN A 296 22.89 -13.74 -14.51
C GLN A 296 23.31 -12.87 -13.33
N ARG A 297 22.59 -11.78 -13.11
CA ARG A 297 22.82 -10.83 -12.02
C ARG A 297 21.50 -10.46 -11.36
N THR A 298 21.50 -10.38 -10.04
CA THR A 298 20.32 -9.97 -9.26
C THR A 298 20.50 -8.51 -8.83
N THR A 299 19.46 -7.70 -8.98
CA THR A 299 19.36 -6.34 -8.44
C THR A 299 18.58 -6.36 -7.13
N GLU A 300 18.23 -5.22 -6.54
CA GLU A 300 17.44 -5.18 -5.29
C GLU A 300 16.03 -5.76 -5.45
N GLU A 301 15.42 -5.65 -6.64
CA GLU A 301 14.04 -6.09 -6.87
C GLU A 301 13.87 -7.03 -8.08
N THR A 302 14.82 -7.04 -9.01
CA THR A 302 14.74 -7.78 -10.28
C THR A 302 15.98 -8.66 -10.45
N PHE A 303 16.00 -9.50 -11.47
CA PHE A 303 17.23 -10.12 -11.93
C PHE A 303 17.31 -10.04 -13.44
N VAL A 304 18.53 -9.88 -13.92
CA VAL A 304 18.85 -9.69 -15.32
C VAL A 304 19.65 -10.90 -15.78
N SER A 305 19.26 -11.48 -16.90
CA SER A 305 20.10 -12.38 -17.67
C SER A 305 20.60 -11.65 -18.91
N ASP A 306 21.90 -11.64 -19.07
CA ASP A 306 22.60 -11.08 -20.22
C ASP A 306 23.18 -12.23 -21.05
N ILE A 307 23.04 -12.18 -22.37
CA ILE A 307 23.82 -13.02 -23.29
C ILE A 307 24.76 -12.13 -24.09
N GLN A 308 26.06 -12.41 -23.99
CA GLN A 308 27.10 -11.75 -24.75
C GLN A 308 27.47 -12.61 -25.95
N VAL A 309 27.42 -12.00 -27.14
CA VAL A 309 27.67 -12.68 -28.41
C VAL A 309 28.53 -11.79 -29.29
N THR A 310 29.57 -12.38 -29.89
CA THR A 310 30.25 -11.77 -31.03
C THR A 310 29.46 -12.13 -32.29
N PHE A 311 28.66 -11.18 -32.78
CA PHE A 311 27.65 -11.46 -33.81
C PHE A 311 28.25 -11.57 -35.22
N ASP A 312 27.79 -12.57 -35.96
CA ASP A 312 28.13 -12.85 -37.35
C ASP A 312 26.91 -12.60 -38.25
N PRO A 313 26.98 -11.66 -39.22
CA PRO A 313 25.88 -11.37 -40.13
C PRO A 313 25.34 -12.57 -40.92
N SER A 314 26.18 -13.59 -41.17
CA SER A 314 25.78 -14.76 -41.94
C SER A 314 24.93 -15.76 -41.14
N ASP A 315 24.98 -15.69 -39.80
CA ASP A 315 24.38 -16.68 -38.91
C ASP A 315 23.39 -16.05 -37.91
N ASP A 316 23.67 -14.84 -37.41
CA ASP A 316 22.97 -14.28 -36.25
C ASP A 316 21.85 -13.28 -36.58
N ASN A 317 21.60 -13.00 -37.87
CA ASN A 317 20.38 -12.33 -38.34
C ASN A 317 19.17 -13.25 -38.13
N ALA A 318 18.69 -13.30 -36.89
CA ALA A 318 17.76 -14.31 -36.41
C ALA A 318 16.84 -13.73 -35.33
N GLU A 319 15.80 -14.49 -35.00
CA GLU A 319 15.02 -14.25 -33.80
C GLU A 319 15.79 -14.78 -32.59
N TRP A 320 16.14 -13.90 -31.67
CA TRP A 320 16.69 -14.25 -30.36
C TRP A 320 15.62 -14.10 -29.30
N SER A 321 15.59 -14.96 -28.30
CA SER A 321 14.66 -14.79 -27.19
C SER A 321 15.23 -15.32 -25.89
N CYS A 322 14.67 -14.84 -24.79
CA CYS A 322 14.96 -15.30 -23.44
C CYS A 322 13.64 -15.70 -22.80
N ALA A 323 13.63 -16.76 -21.99
CA ALA A 323 12.42 -17.17 -21.29
C ALA A 323 12.71 -17.85 -19.96
N ILE A 324 11.74 -17.71 -19.05
CA ILE A 324 11.59 -18.46 -17.82
C ILE A 324 10.31 -19.27 -17.92
N TYR A 325 10.34 -20.52 -17.47
CA TYR A 325 9.15 -21.37 -17.47
C TYR A 325 8.42 -21.25 -16.13
N SER A 326 7.15 -20.86 -16.17
CA SER A 326 6.25 -20.85 -15.02
C SER A 326 5.01 -21.67 -15.37
N ASN A 327 4.78 -22.78 -14.65
CA ASN A 327 3.70 -23.74 -14.93
C ASN A 327 3.65 -24.15 -16.41
N ASP A 328 4.82 -24.54 -16.96
CA ASP A 328 5.03 -24.93 -18.36
C ASP A 328 4.73 -23.86 -19.42
N ARG A 329 4.49 -22.61 -19.00
CA ARG A 329 4.32 -21.47 -19.91
C ARG A 329 5.60 -20.63 -19.92
N PRO A 330 6.19 -20.35 -21.11
CA PRO A 330 7.32 -19.46 -21.20
C PRO A 330 6.86 -18.02 -20.96
N VAL A 331 7.55 -17.33 -20.05
CA VAL A 331 7.46 -15.88 -19.83
C VAL A 331 8.79 -15.29 -20.27
N GLY A 332 8.79 -14.41 -21.27
CA GLY A 332 10.01 -14.04 -21.96
C GLY A 332 9.85 -12.85 -22.89
N ALA A 333 10.96 -12.45 -23.51
CA ALA A 333 11.03 -11.39 -24.52
C ALA A 333 11.74 -11.89 -25.78
N THR A 334 11.36 -11.31 -26.90
CA THR A 334 11.92 -11.61 -28.22
C THR A 334 12.65 -10.40 -28.78
N PHE A 335 13.82 -10.64 -29.38
CA PHE A 335 14.65 -9.68 -30.07
C PHE A 335 14.75 -10.09 -31.54
N LEU A 336 14.22 -9.25 -32.44
CA LEU A 336 14.45 -9.41 -33.87
C LEU A 336 15.78 -8.73 -34.20
N LEU A 337 16.83 -9.53 -34.35
CA LEU A 337 18.20 -9.04 -34.45
C LEU A 337 18.59 -8.76 -35.91
N THR A 338 19.16 -7.59 -36.16
CA THR A 338 19.84 -7.23 -37.40
C THR A 338 21.31 -6.95 -37.13
N VAL A 339 22.21 -7.75 -37.69
CA VAL A 339 23.66 -7.57 -37.61
C VAL A 339 24.12 -6.74 -38.80
N LYS A 340 24.65 -5.56 -38.51
CA LYS A 340 25.23 -4.65 -39.50
C LYS A 340 26.72 -4.96 -39.67
N PRO A 341 27.29 -4.76 -40.87
CA PRO A 341 28.72 -4.94 -41.13
C PRO A 341 29.62 -4.14 -40.20
#